data_AF-A0A817CID5-F1
#
_entry.id   AF-A0A817CID5-F1
#
_cell.length_a   1.000
_cell.length_b   1.000
_cell.length_c   1.000
_cell.angle_alpha   90.00
_cell.angle_beta   90.00
_cell.angle_gamma   90.00
#
_symmetry.space_group_name_H-M   'P 1'
#
loop_
_entity.id
_entity.type
_entity.pdbx_description
1 polymer ?
#
loop_
_entity_poly.entity_id
_entity_poly.type
_entity_poly.pdbx_seq_one_letter_code
_entity_poly.pdbx_strand_id
1 'polypeptide(L)'
;MVFSKEHAVECLSKTPIAFIGAISQVIPGMSTRSMPPINHYKLRLENIRSLRGSVSTTEFTYHQRGAGYFLQHVIQNPDGSETMSDQKEQEQVKEPTVGVTYLACSSDGQHINTLVELDNNTIEQLIKSSKIPLGWSKQSNGHYESPWQHSHAQHVKWHDNQRFTSHEKCIKSGRPLLITTDDISLTCEPIKAAHTKEYQNPDGDGVFKLTVTNNSNRPVEVPALLRDSHSKNILWEESVFVITDSGNHFFPGHGQARDVESTVLEPYESASTKLDTLTLHGLSWPQGGWRLHLRFCLGDKATEGNYYYFTDHHEPLRKKSEKKKTAIVD
;
A
#
# COMPACT_ATOMS: atom_id res chain seq x y z
N MET A 1 -5.97 7.11 21.44
CA MET A 1 -5.50 5.74 21.68
C MET A 1 -4.01 5.84 21.46
N VAL A 2 -3.18 5.51 22.45
CA VAL A 2 -1.75 5.31 22.16
C VAL A 2 -1.72 3.98 21.46
N PHE A 3 -1.63 4.01 20.14
CA PHE A 3 -1.62 2.78 19.36
C PHE A 3 -0.38 1.95 19.75
N SER A 4 -0.56 0.64 19.92
CA SER A 4 0.58 -0.22 20.26
C SER A 4 1.61 -0.22 19.13
N LYS A 5 2.83 -0.63 19.45
CA LYS A 5 3.91 -0.77 18.46
C LYS A 5 3.53 -1.69 17.30
N GLU A 6 2.75 -2.73 17.57
CA GLU A 6 2.22 -3.66 16.57
C GLU A 6 1.30 -2.93 15.60
N HIS A 7 0.46 -2.03 16.12
CA HIS A 7 -0.42 -1.20 15.29
C HIS A 7 0.38 -0.21 14.42
N ALA A 8 1.49 0.35 14.92
CA ALA A 8 2.38 1.19 14.13
C ALA A 8 2.95 0.44 12.91
N VAL A 9 3.41 -0.81 13.10
CA VAL A 9 3.92 -1.66 12.02
C VAL A 9 2.81 -2.05 11.04
N GLU A 10 1.63 -2.37 11.55
CA GLU A 10 0.46 -2.68 10.73
C GLU A 10 0.07 -1.47 9.85
N CYS A 11 -0.03 -0.28 10.42
CA CYS A 11 -0.32 0.95 9.69
C CYS A 11 0.75 1.23 8.64
N LEU A 12 2.04 1.09 9.01
CA LEU A 12 3.15 1.20 8.08
C LEU A 12 2.97 0.28 6.88
N SER A 13 2.46 -0.94 7.01
CA SER A 13 2.28 -1.84 5.86
C SER A 13 1.18 -1.41 4.88
N LYS A 14 0.23 -0.57 5.33
CA LYS A 14 -1.00 -0.24 4.59
C LYS A 14 -1.04 1.19 4.06
N THR A 15 -0.26 2.12 4.62
CA THR A 15 -0.32 3.53 4.20
C THR A 15 0.70 3.89 3.13
N PRO A 16 0.34 4.76 2.17
CA PRO A 16 1.24 5.20 1.10
C PRO A 16 2.27 6.20 1.61
N ILE A 17 1.90 7.03 2.59
CA ILE A 17 2.78 8.02 3.21
C ILE A 17 2.91 7.68 4.69
N ALA A 18 4.15 7.58 5.15
CA ALA A 18 4.44 7.41 6.56
C ALA A 18 5.75 8.13 6.89
N PHE A 19 5.77 8.83 8.01
CA PHE A 19 6.93 9.61 8.42
C PHE A 19 7.01 9.70 9.93
N ILE A 20 8.22 9.93 10.42
CA ILE A 20 8.49 10.25 11.82
C ILE A 20 8.70 11.75 11.92
N GLY A 21 8.10 12.39 12.91
CA GLY A 21 8.34 13.81 13.19
C GLY A 21 8.02 14.17 14.64
N ALA A 22 8.66 15.21 15.15
CA ALA A 22 8.35 15.77 16.46
C ALA A 22 7.25 16.83 16.31
N ILE A 23 6.22 16.80 17.16
CA ILE A 23 5.19 17.84 17.14
C ILE A 23 5.79 19.13 17.71
N SER A 24 5.89 20.19 16.91
CA SER A 24 6.32 21.51 17.36
C SER A 24 5.14 22.40 17.79
N GLN A 25 3.94 22.13 17.29
CA GLN A 25 2.73 22.89 17.65
C GLN A 25 1.47 22.03 17.58
N VAL A 26 0.58 22.20 18.56
CA VAL A 26 -0.78 21.64 18.58
C VAL A 26 -1.77 22.79 18.64
N ILE A 27 -2.65 22.88 17.64
CA ILE A 27 -3.76 23.85 17.62
C ILE A 27 -5.05 23.03 17.75
N PRO A 28 -5.70 23.04 18.93
CA PRO A 28 -6.96 22.33 19.13
C PRO A 28 -8.07 22.97 18.28
N GLY A 29 -8.87 22.13 17.64
CA GLY A 29 -10.05 22.51 16.88
C GLY A 29 -11.34 22.21 17.66
N MET A 30 -12.45 22.13 16.92
CA MET A 30 -13.74 21.75 17.51
C MET A 30 -13.71 20.30 17.99
N SER A 31 -14.49 19.99 19.03
CA SER A 31 -14.84 18.62 19.40
C SER A 31 -16.29 18.36 18.99
N THR A 32 -16.56 17.26 18.30
CA THR A 32 -17.92 16.91 17.92
C THR A 32 -18.73 16.47 19.14
N ARG A 33 -20.03 16.73 19.13
CA ARG A 33 -20.97 16.22 20.15
C ARG A 33 -21.44 14.78 19.87
N SER A 34 -20.71 14.03 19.04
CA SER A 34 -21.00 12.62 18.77
C SER A 34 -20.58 11.75 19.95
N MET A 35 -21.05 10.51 20.00
CA MET A 35 -20.62 9.52 20.98
C MET A 35 -20.01 8.31 20.24
N PRO A 36 -18.68 8.08 20.30
CA PRO A 36 -17.68 8.92 20.97
C PRO A 36 -17.47 10.30 20.30
N PRO A 37 -16.99 11.31 21.06
CA PRO A 37 -16.61 12.60 20.50
C PRO A 37 -15.41 12.45 19.56
N ILE A 38 -15.29 13.36 18.60
CA ILE A 38 -14.16 13.44 17.68
C ILE A 38 -13.49 14.80 17.94
N ASN A 39 -12.25 14.76 18.41
CA ASN A 39 -11.44 15.95 18.62
C ASN A 39 -10.64 16.24 17.35
N HIS A 40 -10.75 17.46 16.85
CA HIS A 40 -10.01 17.91 15.68
C HIS A 40 -8.74 18.65 16.13
N TYR A 41 -7.61 18.38 15.48
CA TYR A 41 -6.35 19.08 15.73
C TYR A 41 -5.73 19.53 14.41
N LYS A 42 -5.08 20.70 14.43
CA LYS A 42 -4.02 21.04 13.46
C LYS A 42 -2.68 20.87 14.14
N LEU A 43 -1.79 20.10 13.51
CA LEU A 43 -0.49 19.75 14.05
C LEU A 43 0.59 20.33 13.15
N ARG A 44 1.63 20.89 13.75
CA ARG A 44 2.88 21.21 13.06
C ARG A 44 3.94 20.22 13.50
N LEU A 45 4.62 19.60 12.53
CA LEU A 45 5.70 18.65 12.77
C LEU A 45 7.02 19.17 12.22
N GLU A 46 8.10 18.87 12.95
CA GLU A 46 9.48 19.20 12.59
C GLU A 46 10.36 17.95 12.61
N ASN A 47 11.58 18.09 12.08
CA ASN A 47 12.54 16.99 11.93
C ASN A 47 11.92 15.79 11.20
N ILE A 48 11.11 16.07 10.18
CA ILE A 48 10.38 15.06 9.44
C ILE A 48 11.35 14.15 8.71
N ARG A 49 11.27 12.85 9.03
CA ARG A 49 11.96 11.78 8.34
C ARG A 49 10.93 10.88 7.67
N SER A 50 10.85 10.96 6.35
CA SER A 50 10.00 10.06 5.58
C SER A 50 10.46 8.61 5.75
N LEU A 51 9.53 7.75 6.16
CA LEU A 51 9.70 6.30 6.16
C LEU A 51 9.14 5.69 4.86
N ARG A 52 8.10 6.30 4.31
CA ARG A 52 7.48 5.92 3.04
C ARG A 52 6.81 7.12 2.39
N GLY A 53 6.87 7.17 1.06
CA GLY A 53 6.33 8.29 0.29
C GLY A 53 7.14 9.56 0.53
N SER A 54 6.66 10.67 -0.04
CA SER A 54 7.21 12.00 0.19
C SER A 54 6.20 12.86 0.93
N VAL A 55 6.74 13.79 1.73
CA VAL A 55 5.97 14.74 2.51
C VAL A 55 6.49 16.13 2.15
N SER A 56 5.63 17.01 1.65
CA SER A 56 6.00 18.35 1.19
C SER A 56 5.57 19.47 2.14
N THR A 57 4.83 19.13 3.19
CA THR A 57 4.29 20.08 4.19
C THR A 57 4.77 19.71 5.59
N THR A 58 4.75 20.69 6.50
CA THR A 58 4.98 20.49 7.94
C THR A 58 3.70 20.65 8.75
N GLU A 59 2.59 21.02 8.11
CA GLU A 59 1.29 21.27 8.75
C GLU A 59 0.27 20.23 8.31
N PHE A 60 -0.41 19.63 9.28
CA PHE A 60 -1.32 18.50 9.09
C PHE A 60 -2.60 18.66 9.89
N THR A 61 -3.66 18.02 9.42
CA THR A 61 -4.89 17.83 10.20
C THR A 61 -4.93 16.43 10.80
N TYR A 62 -5.47 16.30 12.01
CA TYR A 62 -5.62 15.00 12.69
C TYR A 62 -6.95 14.95 13.42
N HIS A 63 -7.68 13.86 13.27
CA HIS A 63 -8.94 13.62 13.97
C HIS A 63 -8.76 12.48 14.96
N GLN A 64 -8.94 12.78 16.24
CA GLN A 64 -8.84 11.79 17.30
C GLN A 64 -10.23 11.42 17.78
N ARG A 65 -10.61 10.16 17.59
CA ARG A 65 -11.83 9.63 18.18
C ARG A 65 -11.60 9.39 19.67
N GLY A 66 -12.44 10.00 20.51
CA GLY A 66 -12.42 9.79 21.95
C GLY A 66 -12.77 8.34 22.32
N ALA A 67 -12.54 7.98 23.58
CA ALA A 67 -12.95 6.67 24.09
C ALA A 67 -14.47 6.52 23.95
N GLY A 68 -14.91 5.49 23.24
CA GLY A 68 -16.32 5.11 23.19
C GLY A 68 -16.71 4.32 24.43
N TYR A 69 -17.91 4.57 24.95
CA TYR A 69 -18.57 3.61 25.83
C TYR A 69 -18.88 2.37 25.00
N PHE A 70 -18.13 1.29 25.17
CA PHE A 70 -18.61 -0.01 24.70
C PHE A 70 -19.82 -0.40 25.56
N LEU A 71 -20.94 -0.71 24.91
CA LEU A 71 -22.06 -1.40 25.55
C LEU A 71 -21.52 -2.68 26.18
N GLN A 72 -21.82 -2.90 27.46
CA GLN A 72 -21.57 -4.19 28.12
C GLN A 72 -22.20 -5.30 27.29
N HIS A 73 -21.38 -6.20 26.76
CA HIS A 73 -21.89 -7.45 26.21
C HIS A 73 -22.22 -8.36 27.39
N VAL A 74 -23.53 -8.48 27.69
CA VAL A 74 -24.04 -9.55 28.53
C VAL A 74 -23.98 -10.82 27.69
N ILE A 75 -23.11 -11.76 28.07
CA ILE A 75 -23.09 -13.08 27.45
C ILE A 75 -24.11 -13.93 28.22
N GLN A 76 -25.21 -14.30 27.56
CA GLN A 76 -26.10 -15.32 28.09
C GLN A 76 -25.45 -16.69 27.85
N ASN A 77 -25.12 -17.36 28.95
CA ASN A 77 -24.61 -18.72 28.91
C ASN A 77 -25.75 -19.70 28.56
N PRO A 78 -25.42 -20.90 28.05
CA PRO A 78 -26.41 -21.92 27.70
C PRO A 78 -27.29 -22.39 28.86
N ASP A 79 -26.85 -22.17 30.10
CA ASP A 79 -27.58 -22.49 31.34
C ASP A 79 -28.50 -21.35 31.82
N GLY A 80 -28.57 -20.24 31.08
CA GLY A 80 -29.35 -19.05 31.43
C GLY A 80 -28.65 -18.12 32.43
N SER A 81 -27.42 -18.40 32.85
CA SER A 81 -26.62 -17.48 33.65
C SER A 81 -26.04 -16.36 32.77
N GLU A 82 -25.90 -15.16 33.33
CA GLU A 82 -25.25 -14.04 32.66
C GLU A 82 -23.81 -13.91 33.16
N THR A 83 -22.84 -13.98 32.27
CA THR A 83 -21.44 -13.64 32.57
C THR A 83 -21.13 -12.26 32.01
N MET A 84 -20.74 -11.34 32.90
CA MET A 84 -20.17 -10.07 32.50
C MET A 84 -18.75 -10.33 32.00
N SER A 85 -18.47 -10.04 30.72
CA SER A 85 -17.08 -10.06 30.23
C SER A 85 -16.27 -8.96 30.92
N ASP A 86 -15.06 -9.28 31.36
CA ASP A 86 -14.14 -8.34 32.01
C ASP A 86 -14.07 -7.01 31.27
N GLN A 87 -14.17 -5.92 32.04
CA GLN A 87 -13.94 -4.57 31.55
C GLN A 87 -12.50 -4.51 31.02
N LYS A 88 -12.35 -4.45 29.69
CA LYS A 88 -11.10 -3.96 29.11
C LYS A 88 -10.99 -2.50 29.55
N GLU A 89 -10.08 -2.24 30.48
CA GLU A 89 -9.77 -0.92 31.01
C GLU A 89 -9.74 0.08 29.86
N GLN A 90 -10.52 1.16 29.96
CA GLN A 90 -10.58 2.19 28.93
C GLN A 90 -9.19 2.80 28.77
N GLU A 91 -8.48 2.44 27.71
CA GLU A 91 -7.21 3.04 27.39
C GLU A 91 -7.45 4.51 27.05
N GLN A 92 -7.17 5.40 28.01
CA GLN A 92 -7.44 6.81 27.89
C GLN A 92 -6.73 7.34 26.64
N VAL A 93 -7.50 7.95 25.75
CA VAL A 93 -6.98 8.45 24.48
C VAL A 93 -6.11 9.68 24.77
N LYS A 94 -4.78 9.47 24.85
CA LYS A 94 -3.80 10.54 25.09
C LYS A 94 -3.82 11.56 23.95
N GLU A 95 -3.91 12.84 24.30
CA GLU A 95 -3.87 13.94 23.32
C GLU A 95 -2.45 14.12 22.74
N PRO A 96 -2.33 14.59 21.49
CA PRO A 96 -1.03 14.92 20.90
C PRO A 96 -0.29 15.97 21.75
N THR A 97 0.99 15.73 22.02
CA THR A 97 1.81 16.58 22.91
C THR A 97 2.99 17.19 22.15
N VAL A 98 3.27 18.47 22.39
CA VAL A 98 4.42 19.19 21.82
C VAL A 98 5.74 18.61 22.36
N GLY A 99 6.76 18.53 21.51
CA GLY A 99 8.10 18.01 21.81
C GLY A 99 8.19 16.48 21.76
N VAL A 100 7.08 15.79 21.55
CA VAL A 100 7.03 14.32 21.46
C VAL A 100 7.13 13.89 19.99
N THR A 101 7.87 12.81 19.75
CA THR A 101 8.05 12.21 18.42
C THR A 101 6.94 11.20 18.13
N TYR A 102 6.38 11.27 16.93
CA TYR A 102 5.31 10.38 16.49
C TYR A 102 5.65 9.73 15.16
N LEU A 103 5.17 8.51 14.96
CA LEU A 103 4.87 7.97 13.64
C LEU A 103 3.54 8.56 13.18
N ALA A 104 3.56 9.23 12.03
CA ALA A 104 2.37 9.70 11.35
C ALA A 104 2.17 8.90 10.06
N CYS A 105 0.96 8.37 9.87
CA CYS A 105 0.54 7.70 8.65
C CYS A 105 -0.55 8.53 7.96
N SER A 106 -0.39 8.76 6.66
CA SER A 106 -1.28 9.60 5.86
C SER A 106 -1.59 8.94 4.51
N SER A 107 -2.81 9.12 4.02
CA SER A 107 -3.22 8.74 2.67
C SER A 107 -2.91 9.80 1.61
N ASP A 108 -2.92 11.08 1.98
CA ASP A 108 -2.93 12.22 1.05
C ASP A 108 -1.81 13.25 1.29
N GLY A 109 -1.02 13.07 2.36
CA GLY A 109 0.07 13.97 2.74
C GLY A 109 -0.37 15.23 3.48
N GLN A 110 -1.66 15.39 3.80
CA GLN A 110 -2.23 16.54 4.52
C GLN A 110 -3.02 16.14 5.76
N HIS A 111 -3.71 15.00 5.70
CA HIS A 111 -4.47 14.44 6.81
C HIS A 111 -3.75 13.23 7.39
N ILE A 112 -3.49 13.25 8.70
CA ILE A 112 -2.93 12.12 9.42
C ILE A 112 -4.09 11.21 9.82
N ASN A 113 -4.11 9.98 9.31
CA ASN A 113 -5.11 8.98 9.66
C ASN A 113 -4.76 8.26 10.97
N THR A 114 -3.47 8.02 11.19
CA THR A 114 -2.96 7.34 12.39
C THR A 114 -1.75 8.12 12.92
N LEU A 115 -1.77 8.37 14.24
CA LEU A 115 -0.69 9.04 14.95
C LEU A 115 -0.28 8.18 16.15
N VAL A 116 0.97 7.71 16.18
CA VAL A 116 1.48 6.82 17.23
C VAL A 116 2.70 7.45 17.90
N GLU A 117 2.63 7.63 19.22
CA GLU A 117 3.74 8.15 20.01
C GLU A 117 4.90 7.15 20.03
N LEU A 118 6.13 7.61 19.82
CA LEU A 118 7.33 6.78 19.75
C LEU A 118 8.34 7.13 20.82
N ASP A 119 8.94 6.10 21.41
CA ASP A 119 10.22 6.22 22.14
C ASP A 119 11.42 6.07 21.18
N ASN A 120 12.60 6.49 21.63
CA ASN A 120 13.84 6.47 20.83
C ASN A 120 14.25 5.07 20.33
N ASN A 121 14.00 4.01 21.11
CA ASN A 121 14.35 2.64 20.71
C ASN A 121 13.39 2.14 19.61
N THR A 122 12.11 2.53 19.70
CA THR A 122 11.09 2.21 18.71
C THR A 122 11.35 2.91 17.38
N ILE A 123 11.87 4.13 17.36
CA ILE A 123 12.24 4.87 16.14
C ILE A 123 13.24 4.07 15.29
N GLU A 124 14.35 3.62 15.88
CA GLU A 124 15.39 2.87 15.16
C GLU A 124 14.88 1.54 14.62
N GLN A 125 14.02 0.87 15.38
CA GLN A 125 13.39 -0.37 14.92
C GLN A 125 12.38 -0.12 13.79
N LEU A 126 11.61 0.97 13.87
CA LEU A 126 10.67 1.35 12.82
C LEU A 126 11.41 1.69 11.52
N ILE A 127 12.50 2.45 11.59
CA ILE A 127 13.36 2.76 10.42
C ILE A 127 13.91 1.49 9.78
N LYS A 128 14.28 0.49 10.59
CA LYS A 128 14.70 -0.82 10.07
C LYS A 128 13.53 -1.57 9.42
N SER A 129 12.34 -1.49 9.99
CA SER A 129 11.12 -2.14 9.48
C SER A 129 10.45 -1.43 8.31
N SER A 130 10.68 -0.13 8.12
CA SER A 130 10.11 0.64 7.01
C SER A 130 10.70 0.24 5.65
N LYS A 131 11.79 -0.53 5.67
CA LYS A 131 12.38 -1.18 4.50
C LYS A 131 11.54 -2.36 3.98
N ILE A 132 10.40 -2.66 4.59
CA ILE A 132 9.46 -3.66 4.08
C ILE A 132 8.65 -3.06 2.92
N PRO A 133 8.74 -3.63 1.71
CA PRO A 133 7.97 -3.21 0.55
C PRO A 133 6.47 -3.25 0.83
N LEU A 134 5.69 -2.43 0.12
CA LEU A 134 4.23 -2.42 0.25
C LEU A 134 3.64 -3.81 0.01
N GLY A 135 2.55 -4.14 0.72
CA GLY A 135 1.88 -5.43 0.62
C GLY A 135 2.63 -6.62 1.25
N TRP A 136 3.90 -6.47 1.64
CA TRP A 136 4.60 -7.46 2.44
C TRP A 136 4.23 -7.33 3.91
N SER A 137 4.28 -8.46 4.61
CA SER A 137 4.12 -8.50 6.06
C SER A 137 5.32 -9.19 6.70
N LYS A 138 5.66 -8.77 7.92
CA LYS A 138 6.63 -9.44 8.77
C LYS A 138 5.86 -10.07 9.92
N GLN A 139 5.90 -11.40 9.99
CA GLN A 139 5.26 -12.18 11.02
C GLN A 139 5.98 -11.99 12.36
N SER A 140 5.31 -12.29 13.48
CA SER A 140 5.88 -12.14 14.83
C SER A 140 7.13 -12.99 15.08
N ASN A 141 7.27 -14.10 14.34
CA ASN A 141 8.47 -14.95 14.33
C ASN A 141 9.64 -14.37 13.51
N GLY A 142 9.49 -13.17 12.94
CA GLY A 142 10.49 -12.48 12.13
C GLY A 142 10.52 -12.87 10.66
N HIS A 143 9.71 -13.84 10.22
CA HIS A 143 9.65 -14.23 8.81
C HIS A 143 8.88 -13.24 7.95
N TYR A 144 9.31 -13.07 6.71
CA TYR A 144 8.63 -12.24 5.73
C TYR A 144 7.64 -13.05 4.91
N GLU A 145 6.53 -12.39 4.60
CA GLU A 145 5.47 -12.90 3.77
C GLU A 145 5.19 -11.92 2.63
N SER A 146 5.37 -12.43 1.41
CA SER A 146 5.24 -11.68 0.17
C SER A 146 3.77 -11.62 -0.26
N PRO A 147 3.29 -10.50 -0.84
CA PRO A 147 1.92 -10.47 -1.36
C PRO A 147 1.72 -11.51 -2.47
N TRP A 148 2.78 -11.85 -3.22
CA TRP A 148 2.79 -12.89 -4.25
C TRP A 148 2.63 -14.33 -3.71
N GLN A 149 2.64 -14.56 -2.40
CA GLN A 149 2.50 -15.92 -1.84
C GLN A 149 1.10 -16.54 -2.05
N HIS A 150 0.08 -15.69 -2.21
CA HIS A 150 -1.32 -16.10 -2.41
C HIS A 150 -1.72 -16.08 -3.88
N SER A 151 -0.74 -15.90 -4.76
CA SER A 151 -1.00 -15.85 -6.20
C SER A 151 -1.49 -17.22 -6.68
N HIS A 152 -2.40 -17.23 -7.65
CA HIS A 152 -3.00 -18.47 -8.16
C HIS A 152 -2.00 -19.38 -8.89
N ALA A 153 -0.74 -18.94 -9.05
CA ALA A 153 0.36 -19.76 -9.53
C ALA A 153 0.80 -20.73 -8.42
N GLN A 154 -0.01 -21.77 -8.20
CA GLN A 154 0.27 -22.84 -7.25
C GLN A 154 1.68 -23.41 -7.55
N HIS A 155 2.54 -23.41 -6.52
CA HIS A 155 3.86 -24.07 -6.50
C HIS A 155 5.07 -23.34 -7.10
N VAL A 156 4.98 -22.05 -7.45
CA VAL A 156 6.18 -21.34 -7.93
C VAL A 156 7.09 -20.98 -6.76
N LYS A 157 8.05 -21.87 -6.46
CA LYS A 157 9.28 -21.47 -5.76
C LYS A 157 9.95 -20.42 -6.63
N TRP A 158 10.27 -19.28 -6.03
CA TRP A 158 11.05 -18.23 -6.66
C TRP A 158 12.34 -18.79 -7.25
N HIS A 159 12.86 -18.16 -8.30
CA HIS A 159 14.03 -18.60 -9.05
C HIS A 159 15.26 -18.71 -8.13
N ASP A 160 15.53 -19.91 -7.61
CA ASP A 160 16.59 -20.18 -6.63
C ASP A 160 18.00 -19.85 -7.16
N ASN A 161 18.18 -19.83 -8.48
CA ASN A 161 19.46 -19.64 -9.15
C ASN A 161 19.88 -18.16 -9.30
N GLN A 162 19.09 -17.21 -8.80
CA GLN A 162 19.25 -15.79 -9.11
C GLN A 162 19.85 -14.97 -7.98
N ARG A 163 20.85 -14.17 -8.33
CA ARG A 163 21.60 -13.34 -7.41
C ARG A 163 20.93 -11.97 -7.24
N PHE A 164 19.90 -11.93 -6.41
CA PHE A 164 19.44 -10.67 -5.85
C PHE A 164 20.30 -10.31 -4.63
N THR A 165 20.54 -9.02 -4.43
CA THR A 165 21.35 -8.51 -3.30
C THR A 165 20.66 -8.68 -1.95
N SER A 166 19.34 -8.89 -1.94
CA SER A 166 18.56 -9.05 -0.70
C SER A 166 18.69 -10.45 -0.11
N HIS A 167 19.13 -10.51 1.14
CA HIS A 167 19.18 -11.75 1.94
C HIS A 167 17.83 -12.11 2.56
N GLU A 168 16.91 -11.14 2.65
CA GLU A 168 15.58 -11.35 3.22
C GLU A 168 14.65 -11.90 2.14
N LYS A 169 13.96 -13.01 2.43
CA LYS A 169 13.08 -13.71 1.49
C LYS A 169 11.75 -14.05 2.13
N CYS A 170 10.74 -14.18 1.28
CA CYS A 170 9.45 -14.75 1.63
C CYS A 170 9.62 -16.21 2.06
N ILE A 171 9.09 -16.57 3.22
CA ILE A 171 9.19 -17.96 3.72
C ILE A 171 8.40 -18.94 2.85
N LYS A 172 7.29 -18.51 2.24
CA LYS A 172 6.42 -19.37 1.43
C LYS A 172 6.84 -19.46 -0.04
N SER A 173 7.11 -18.31 -0.67
CA SER A 173 7.43 -18.26 -2.10
C SER A 173 8.93 -18.24 -2.39
N GLY A 174 9.80 -17.93 -1.43
CA GLY A 174 11.23 -17.72 -1.67
C GLY A 174 11.57 -16.39 -2.35
N ARG A 175 10.57 -15.58 -2.73
CA ARG A 175 10.77 -14.29 -3.39
C ARG A 175 11.62 -13.38 -2.48
N PRO A 176 12.68 -12.72 -2.97
CA PRO A 176 13.46 -11.78 -2.19
C PRO A 176 12.69 -10.49 -1.93
N LEU A 177 13.06 -9.83 -0.83
CA LEU A 177 12.59 -8.50 -0.49
C LEU A 177 13.27 -7.48 -1.42
N LEU A 178 12.64 -7.17 -2.54
CA LEU A 178 13.17 -6.27 -3.56
C LEU A 178 12.83 -4.81 -3.21
N ILE A 179 13.85 -4.06 -2.83
CA ILE A 179 13.76 -2.64 -2.46
C ILE A 179 14.41 -1.82 -3.57
N THR A 180 13.78 -0.71 -3.92
CA THR A 180 14.25 0.24 -4.91
C THR A 180 14.98 1.40 -4.23
N THR A 181 15.97 1.98 -4.89
CA THR A 181 16.68 3.17 -4.39
C THR A 181 15.78 4.41 -4.40
N ASP A 182 16.14 5.43 -3.61
CA ASP A 182 15.39 6.70 -3.54
C ASP A 182 15.52 7.55 -4.82
N ASP A 183 16.52 7.25 -5.65
CA ASP A 183 16.73 7.90 -6.95
C ASP A 183 15.63 7.51 -7.98
N ILE A 184 14.82 6.48 -7.69
CA ILE A 184 13.75 6.02 -8.58
C ILE A 184 12.39 6.58 -8.18
N SER A 185 11.67 7.12 -9.16
CA SER A 185 10.27 7.48 -9.02
C SER A 185 9.37 6.53 -9.80
N LEU A 186 8.16 6.31 -9.27
CA LEU A 186 7.08 5.58 -9.93
C LEU A 186 5.89 6.52 -10.07
N THR A 187 5.37 6.65 -11.28
CA THR A 187 4.17 7.45 -11.58
C THR A 187 3.15 6.61 -12.34
N CYS A 188 1.87 6.95 -12.19
CA CYS A 188 0.81 6.39 -13.01
C CYS A 188 -0.15 7.47 -13.49
N GLU A 189 -0.62 7.31 -14.72
CA GLU A 189 -1.57 8.23 -15.35
C GLU A 189 -2.69 7.41 -16.02
N PRO A 190 -3.98 7.76 -15.81
CA PRO A 190 -5.06 7.09 -16.51
C PRO A 190 -4.99 7.38 -18.01
N ILE A 191 -5.17 6.35 -18.82
CA ILE A 191 -5.28 6.49 -20.28
C ILE A 191 -6.74 6.75 -20.62
N LYS A 192 -6.99 7.89 -21.26
CA LYS A 192 -8.34 8.26 -21.73
C LYS A 192 -8.91 7.18 -22.65
N ALA A 193 -10.19 6.87 -22.45
CA ALA A 193 -10.93 5.99 -23.35
C ALA A 193 -10.98 6.59 -24.77
N ALA A 194 -10.98 5.74 -25.78
CA ALA A 194 -11.17 6.18 -27.16
C ALA A 194 -12.54 6.85 -27.37
N HIS A 195 -13.55 6.40 -26.62
CA HIS A 195 -14.89 6.97 -26.60
C HIS A 195 -15.31 7.22 -25.15
N THR A 196 -15.40 8.49 -24.79
CA THR A 196 -15.89 8.92 -23.48
C THR A 196 -17.41 9.00 -23.50
N LYS A 197 -18.06 8.36 -22.54
CA LYS A 197 -19.48 8.49 -22.23
C LYS A 197 -19.60 9.22 -20.90
N GLU A 198 -20.31 10.34 -20.94
CA GLU A 198 -20.64 11.11 -19.75
C GLU A 198 -21.27 10.18 -18.70
N TYR A 199 -20.76 10.24 -17.47
CA TYR A 199 -21.17 9.42 -16.32
C TYR A 199 -20.81 7.92 -16.32
N GLN A 200 -20.25 7.35 -17.39
CA GLN A 200 -19.90 5.91 -17.42
C GLN A 200 -18.40 5.65 -17.33
N ASN A 201 -17.57 6.42 -18.04
CA ASN A 201 -16.11 6.27 -18.06
C ASN A 201 -15.37 7.62 -18.18
N PRO A 202 -15.70 8.62 -17.34
CA PRO A 202 -15.10 9.96 -17.46
C PRO A 202 -13.57 9.94 -17.29
N ASP A 203 -13.03 8.99 -16.53
CA ASP A 203 -11.58 8.87 -16.27
C ASP A 203 -10.90 7.83 -17.19
N GLY A 204 -11.63 7.23 -18.13
CA GLY A 204 -11.13 6.18 -19.03
C GLY A 204 -11.61 4.77 -18.68
N ASP A 205 -11.08 3.78 -19.40
CA ASP A 205 -11.55 2.37 -19.35
C ASP A 205 -10.68 1.49 -18.43
N GLY A 206 -10.16 2.06 -17.34
CA GLY A 206 -9.34 1.31 -16.38
C GLY A 206 -7.94 0.93 -16.86
N VAL A 207 -7.43 1.56 -17.91
CA VAL A 207 -6.05 1.37 -18.39
C VAL A 207 -5.17 2.50 -17.88
N PHE A 208 -4.02 2.16 -17.31
CA PHE A 208 -3.07 3.12 -16.76
C PHE A 208 -1.72 3.01 -17.48
N LYS A 209 -1.10 4.16 -17.75
CA LYS A 209 0.31 4.24 -18.12
C LYS A 209 1.12 4.31 -16.84
N LEU A 210 1.94 3.30 -16.57
CA LEU A 210 2.93 3.36 -15.49
C LEU A 210 4.27 3.78 -16.07
N THR A 211 5.00 4.60 -15.31
CA THR A 211 6.36 5.03 -15.68
C THR A 211 7.28 4.95 -14.47
N VAL A 212 8.42 4.28 -14.65
CA VAL A 212 9.52 4.21 -13.70
C VAL A 212 10.66 5.06 -14.24
N THR A 213 11.16 6.00 -13.45
CA THR A 213 12.18 6.97 -13.88
C THR A 213 13.36 6.96 -12.93
N ASN A 214 14.57 6.91 -13.49
CA ASN A 214 15.80 7.21 -12.75
C ASN A 214 16.00 8.73 -12.70
N ASN A 215 15.96 9.33 -11.51
CA ASN A 215 16.13 10.78 -11.34
C ASN A 215 17.57 11.19 -11.06
N SER A 216 18.52 10.25 -11.09
CA SER A 216 19.93 10.51 -10.84
C SER A 216 20.72 10.71 -12.13
N ASN A 217 21.94 11.23 -11.96
CA ASN A 217 22.91 11.44 -13.03
C ASN A 217 23.82 10.22 -13.28
N ARG A 218 23.48 9.05 -12.75
CA ARG A 218 24.24 7.80 -12.90
C ARG A 218 23.29 6.64 -13.22
N PRO A 219 23.78 5.53 -13.81
CA PRO A 219 22.98 4.34 -13.98
C PRO A 219 22.51 3.80 -12.61
N VAL A 220 21.25 3.36 -12.55
CA VAL A 220 20.64 2.83 -11.32
C VAL A 220 20.02 1.47 -11.63
N GLU A 221 20.43 0.46 -10.87
CA GLU A 221 19.72 -0.83 -10.84
C GLU A 221 18.41 -0.65 -10.07
N VAL A 222 17.32 -1.18 -10.62
CA VAL A 222 15.97 -1.18 -10.06
C VAL A 222 15.60 -2.63 -9.74
N PRO A 223 15.90 -3.14 -8.53
CA PRO A 223 15.75 -4.57 -8.22
C PRO A 223 14.33 -5.10 -8.38
N ALA A 224 13.33 -4.26 -8.09
CA ALA A 224 11.92 -4.64 -8.18
C ALA A 224 11.36 -4.60 -9.63
N LEU A 225 12.05 -3.94 -10.57
CA LEU A 225 11.66 -3.89 -11.97
C LEU A 225 12.37 -5.01 -12.73
N LEU A 226 11.70 -6.15 -12.81
CA LEU A 226 12.23 -7.37 -13.37
C LEU A 226 12.21 -7.32 -14.90
N ARG A 227 13.23 -7.89 -15.51
CA ARG A 227 13.27 -8.18 -16.95
C ARG A 227 13.68 -9.62 -17.18
N ASP A 228 13.27 -10.17 -18.31
CA ASP A 228 13.69 -11.49 -18.74
C ASP A 228 15.19 -11.47 -19.08
N SER A 229 15.96 -12.39 -18.50
CA SER A 229 17.42 -12.39 -18.64
C SER A 229 17.89 -12.65 -20.08
N HIS A 230 17.04 -13.22 -20.95
CA HIS A 230 17.41 -13.60 -22.31
C HIS A 230 17.02 -12.52 -23.32
N SER A 231 15.74 -12.19 -23.37
CA SER A 231 15.16 -11.18 -24.26
C SER A 231 15.40 -9.75 -23.81
N LYS A 232 15.76 -9.55 -22.53
CA LYS A 232 15.92 -8.23 -21.87
C LYS A 232 14.64 -7.40 -21.82
N ASN A 233 13.48 -7.99 -22.14
CA ASN A 233 12.19 -7.33 -22.03
C ASN A 233 11.77 -7.18 -20.57
N ILE A 234 11.28 -6.01 -20.20
CA ILE A 234 10.74 -5.74 -18.86
C ILE A 234 9.46 -6.55 -18.65
N LEU A 235 9.40 -7.25 -17.53
CA LEU A 235 8.29 -8.11 -17.11
C LEU A 235 7.43 -7.36 -16.10
N TRP A 236 6.56 -6.49 -16.60
CA TRP A 236 5.74 -5.61 -15.76
C TRP A 236 4.77 -6.38 -14.86
N GLU A 237 4.22 -7.47 -15.37
CA GLU A 237 3.31 -8.36 -14.67
C GLU A 237 3.99 -9.12 -13.52
N GLU A 238 5.32 -9.33 -13.61
CA GLU A 238 6.13 -9.91 -12.53
C GLU A 238 6.58 -8.87 -11.50
N SER A 239 6.64 -7.60 -11.92
CA SER A 239 7.23 -6.49 -11.15
C SER A 239 6.20 -5.71 -10.34
N VAL A 240 5.01 -5.51 -10.92
CA VAL A 240 3.97 -4.64 -10.39
C VAL A 240 2.77 -5.47 -9.93
N PHE A 241 2.25 -5.11 -8.76
CA PHE A 241 0.96 -5.58 -8.27
C PHE A 241 0.13 -4.38 -7.79
N VAL A 242 -1.16 -4.61 -7.56
CA VAL A 242 -2.11 -3.56 -7.20
C VAL A 242 -2.71 -3.86 -5.84
N ILE A 243 -2.74 -2.87 -4.96
CA ILE A 243 -3.47 -2.93 -3.69
C ILE A 243 -4.79 -2.16 -3.86
N THR A 244 -5.89 -2.78 -3.41
CA THR A 244 -7.19 -2.13 -3.23
C THR A 244 -7.68 -2.36 -1.80
N ASP A 245 -8.85 -1.81 -1.46
CA ASP A 245 -9.52 -2.08 -0.19
C ASP A 245 -9.83 -3.57 0.03
N SER A 246 -9.96 -4.35 -1.06
CA SER A 246 -10.22 -5.79 -1.00
C SER A 246 -8.95 -6.65 -0.90
N GLY A 247 -7.76 -6.05 -0.96
CA GLY A 247 -6.48 -6.74 -0.79
C GLY A 247 -5.51 -6.55 -1.95
N ASN A 248 -4.67 -7.56 -2.17
CA ASN A 248 -3.62 -7.55 -3.20
C ASN A 248 -4.11 -8.26 -4.47
N HIS A 249 -3.86 -7.65 -5.61
CA HIS A 249 -4.27 -8.12 -6.93
C HIS A 249 -3.10 -8.10 -7.90
N PHE A 250 -3.09 -9.05 -8.82
CA PHE A 250 -1.94 -9.28 -9.71
C PHE A 250 -2.38 -9.24 -11.16
N PHE A 251 -1.48 -8.77 -12.02
CA PHE A 251 -1.70 -8.86 -13.46
C PHE A 251 -1.50 -10.30 -13.94
N PRO A 252 -2.33 -10.79 -14.87
CA PRO A 252 -2.15 -12.12 -15.44
C PRO A 252 -0.80 -12.24 -16.14
N GLY A 253 -0.13 -13.39 -15.96
CA GLY A 253 1.25 -13.60 -16.41
C GLY A 253 2.28 -13.56 -15.29
N HIS A 254 1.92 -13.09 -14.09
CA HIS A 254 2.79 -13.18 -12.91
C HIS A 254 3.12 -14.63 -12.52
N GLY A 255 4.31 -14.85 -11.98
CA GLY A 255 4.84 -16.16 -11.57
C GLY A 255 5.16 -17.12 -12.73
N GLN A 256 5.19 -16.65 -13.99
CA GLN A 256 5.44 -17.51 -15.15
C GLN A 256 6.87 -17.43 -15.68
N ALA A 257 7.56 -16.31 -15.42
CA ALA A 257 8.96 -16.18 -15.81
C ALA A 257 9.82 -17.24 -15.13
N ARG A 258 10.93 -17.65 -15.74
CA ARG A 258 11.88 -18.63 -15.15
C ARG A 258 13.26 -18.03 -14.89
N ASP A 259 13.66 -17.07 -15.74
CA ASP A 259 14.95 -16.40 -15.66
C ASP A 259 14.76 -14.88 -15.72
N VAL A 260 14.62 -14.26 -14.56
CA VAL A 260 14.52 -12.80 -14.39
C VAL A 260 15.79 -12.16 -13.82
N GLU A 261 15.99 -10.88 -14.11
CA GLU A 261 17.04 -10.05 -13.49
C GLU A 261 16.52 -8.64 -13.25
N SER A 262 17.24 -7.86 -12.43
CA SER A 262 16.93 -6.44 -12.23
C SER A 262 17.13 -5.66 -13.54
N THR A 263 16.28 -4.67 -13.76
CA THR A 263 16.48 -3.68 -14.83
C THR A 263 17.46 -2.62 -14.37
N VAL A 264 18.38 -2.20 -15.23
CA VAL A 264 19.23 -1.02 -15.04
C VAL A 264 18.67 0.10 -15.92
N LEU A 265 18.45 1.27 -15.33
CA LEU A 265 18.06 2.49 -16.04
C LEU A 265 19.26 3.43 -16.10
N GLU A 266 19.56 3.94 -17.28
CA GLU A 266 20.57 4.97 -17.53
C GLU A 266 20.18 6.30 -16.84
N PRO A 267 21.10 7.26 -16.71
CA PRO A 267 20.80 8.58 -16.13
C PRO A 267 19.57 9.22 -16.79
N TYR A 268 18.58 9.60 -15.99
CA TYR A 268 17.33 10.23 -16.45
C TYR A 268 16.47 9.36 -17.38
N GLU A 269 16.79 8.07 -17.54
CA GLU A 269 15.99 7.15 -18.35
C GLU A 269 14.66 6.83 -17.67
N SER A 270 13.64 6.59 -18.50
CA SER A 270 12.33 6.12 -18.05
C SER A 270 11.88 4.90 -18.84
N ALA A 271 11.30 3.94 -18.13
CA ALA A 271 10.59 2.81 -18.73
C ALA A 271 9.09 2.95 -18.46
N SER A 272 8.26 2.73 -19.49
CA SER A 272 6.81 2.82 -19.35
C SER A 272 6.09 1.61 -19.93
N THR A 273 4.90 1.32 -19.38
CA THR A 273 3.97 0.32 -19.92
C THR A 273 2.53 0.77 -19.79
N LYS A 274 1.61 0.06 -20.46
CA LYS A 274 0.17 0.18 -20.27
C LYS A 274 -0.34 -1.05 -19.54
N LEU A 275 -0.98 -0.85 -18.39
CA LEU A 275 -1.57 -1.92 -17.60
C LEU A 275 -3.09 -1.79 -17.61
N ASP A 276 -3.76 -2.86 -18.07
CA ASP A 276 -5.21 -2.97 -18.07
C ASP A 276 -5.69 -3.56 -16.73
N THR A 277 -6.22 -2.69 -15.86
CA THR A 277 -6.65 -3.09 -14.52
C THR A 277 -7.91 -3.93 -14.54
N LEU A 278 -8.69 -3.92 -15.63
CA LEU A 278 -9.84 -4.81 -15.83
C LEU A 278 -9.40 -6.29 -15.84
N THR A 279 -8.12 -6.55 -16.04
CA THR A 279 -7.58 -7.91 -16.07
C THR A 279 -7.02 -8.42 -14.75
N LEU A 280 -7.09 -7.62 -13.67
CA LEU A 280 -6.55 -8.00 -12.38
C LEU A 280 -7.17 -9.29 -11.82
N HIS A 281 -6.33 -10.22 -11.40
CA HIS A 281 -6.76 -11.44 -10.72
C HIS A 281 -7.10 -11.16 -9.24
N GLY A 282 -8.14 -11.84 -8.75
CA GLY A 282 -8.57 -11.78 -7.34
C GLY A 282 -9.35 -10.51 -6.95
N LEU A 283 -9.61 -9.59 -7.88
CA LEU A 283 -10.43 -8.40 -7.60
C LEU A 283 -11.91 -8.74 -7.73
N SER A 284 -12.67 -8.48 -6.67
CA SER A 284 -14.13 -8.56 -6.69
C SER A 284 -14.70 -7.26 -7.26
N TRP A 285 -15.14 -7.30 -8.52
CA TRP A 285 -15.63 -6.11 -9.22
C TRP A 285 -16.97 -5.61 -8.65
N PRO A 286 -17.10 -4.30 -8.36
CA PRO A 286 -18.32 -3.75 -7.80
C PRO A 286 -19.49 -3.80 -8.80
N GLN A 287 -20.72 -3.80 -8.27
CA GLN A 287 -21.95 -3.70 -9.06
C GLN A 287 -22.45 -2.26 -9.10
N GLY A 288 -22.96 -1.82 -10.25
CA GLY A 288 -23.40 -0.45 -10.48
C GLY A 288 -22.24 0.50 -10.77
N GLY A 289 -22.25 1.66 -10.13
CA GLY A 289 -21.23 2.70 -10.28
C GLY A 289 -20.37 2.85 -9.02
N TRP A 290 -19.05 2.84 -9.18
CA TRP A 290 -18.11 2.91 -8.06
C TRP A 290 -16.79 3.59 -8.46
N ARG A 291 -16.19 4.34 -7.53
CA ARG A 291 -14.84 4.89 -7.71
C ARG A 291 -13.81 3.86 -7.22
N LEU A 292 -13.08 3.25 -8.14
CA LEU A 292 -12.02 2.30 -7.78
C LEU A 292 -10.73 3.07 -7.49
N HIS A 293 -10.17 2.86 -6.29
CA HIS A 293 -8.87 3.35 -5.89
C HIS A 293 -7.85 2.22 -5.99
N LEU A 294 -6.81 2.43 -6.79
CA LEU A 294 -5.79 1.45 -7.10
C LEU A 294 -4.43 1.98 -6.69
N ARG A 295 -3.72 1.22 -5.86
CA ARG A 295 -2.32 1.53 -5.53
C ARG A 295 -1.39 0.57 -6.25
N PHE A 296 -0.69 1.06 -7.26
CA PHE A 296 0.31 0.31 -8.00
C PHE A 296 1.60 0.28 -7.20
N CYS A 297 2.14 -0.90 -6.96
CA CYS A 297 3.32 -1.11 -6.11
C CYS A 297 4.46 -1.74 -6.92
N LEU A 298 5.67 -1.19 -6.78
CA LEU A 298 6.92 -1.68 -7.36
C LEU A 298 7.99 -1.66 -6.26
N GLY A 299 8.21 -2.82 -5.63
CA GLY A 299 9.05 -2.87 -4.43
C GLY A 299 8.49 -1.96 -3.33
N ASP A 300 9.34 -1.09 -2.79
CA ASP A 300 8.99 -0.09 -1.79
C ASP A 300 8.33 1.18 -2.36
N LYS A 301 8.30 1.34 -3.70
CA LYS A 301 7.65 2.46 -4.37
C LYS A 301 6.18 2.16 -4.63
N ALA A 302 5.34 3.18 -4.56
CA ALA A 302 3.96 3.09 -5.00
C ALA A 302 3.43 4.41 -5.55
N THR A 303 2.40 4.30 -6.36
CA THR A 303 1.65 5.40 -6.94
C THR A 303 0.17 5.04 -6.98
N GLU A 304 -0.70 6.06 -6.95
CA GLU A 304 -2.14 5.86 -6.87
C GLU A 304 -2.83 6.30 -8.16
N GLY A 305 -3.69 5.43 -8.66
CA GLY A 305 -4.61 5.71 -9.76
C GLY A 305 -6.03 5.48 -9.31
N ASN A 306 -6.99 6.16 -9.93
CA ASN A 306 -8.39 5.88 -9.71
C ASN A 306 -9.18 6.11 -11.00
N TYR A 307 -10.31 5.42 -11.13
CA TYR A 307 -11.27 5.65 -12.19
C TYR A 307 -12.67 5.25 -11.73
N TYR A 308 -13.68 5.82 -12.36
CA TYR A 308 -15.06 5.41 -12.14
C TYR A 308 -15.37 4.13 -12.93
N TYR A 309 -15.59 3.04 -12.21
CA TYR A 309 -16.07 1.78 -12.76
C TYR A 309 -17.60 1.80 -12.79
N PHE A 310 -18.15 1.51 -13.96
CA PHE A 310 -19.58 1.34 -14.18
C PHE A 310 -19.84 -0.01 -14.83
N THR A 311 -20.58 -0.89 -14.16
CA THR A 311 -20.78 -2.30 -14.56
C THR A 311 -21.21 -2.44 -16.01
N ASP A 312 -22.24 -1.71 -16.45
CA ASP A 312 -22.78 -1.85 -17.81
C ASP A 312 -21.78 -1.47 -18.91
N HIS A 313 -20.81 -0.62 -18.59
CA HIS A 313 -19.78 -0.20 -19.53
C HIS A 313 -18.53 -1.08 -19.45
N HIS A 314 -18.04 -1.38 -18.24
CA HIS A 314 -16.74 -2.01 -18.04
C HIS A 314 -16.80 -3.54 -18.01
N GLU A 315 -17.92 -4.15 -17.64
CA GLU A 315 -18.05 -5.60 -17.60
C GLU A 315 -17.92 -6.25 -19.00
N PRO A 316 -18.48 -5.68 -20.08
CA PRO A 316 -18.19 -6.14 -21.44
C PRO A 316 -16.71 -6.01 -21.83
N LEU A 317 -16.05 -4.94 -21.40
CA LEU A 317 -14.62 -4.72 -21.66
C LEU A 317 -13.76 -5.74 -20.92
N ARG A 318 -14.08 -6.01 -19.66
CA ARG A 318 -13.42 -7.04 -18.84
C ARG A 318 -13.50 -8.41 -19.50
N LYS A 319 -14.71 -8.84 -19.87
CA LYS A 319 -14.93 -10.13 -20.57
C LYS A 319 -14.16 -10.22 -21.89
N LYS A 320 -13.99 -9.09 -22.59
CA LYS A 320 -13.18 -9.02 -23.82
C LYS A 320 -11.68 -9.14 -23.51
N SER A 321 -11.19 -8.45 -22.49
CA SER A 321 -9.79 -8.52 -22.07
C SER A 321 -9.41 -9.90 -21.54
N GLU A 322 -10.30 -10.60 -20.85
CA GLU A 322 -10.11 -12.00 -20.43
C GLU A 322 -9.96 -12.95 -21.61
N LYS A 323 -10.84 -12.86 -22.62
CA LYS A 323 -10.76 -13.69 -23.83
C LYS A 323 -9.47 -13.48 -24.63
N LYS A 324 -8.95 -12.24 -24.67
CA LYS A 324 -7.68 -11.94 -25.34
C LYS A 324 -6.50 -12.64 -24.67
N LYS A 325 -6.60 -12.99 -23.38
CA LYS A 325 -5.55 -13.69 -22.64
C LYS A 325 -5.53 -15.19 -22.93
N THR A 326 -6.69 -15.83 -23.01
CA THR A 326 -6.76 -17.27 -23.32
C THR A 326 -6.15 -17.57 -24.70
N ALA A 327 -6.37 -16.70 -25.68
CA ALA A 327 -5.86 -16.88 -27.05
C ALA A 327 -4.34 -16.67 -27.23
N ILE A 328 -3.60 -16.24 -26.20
CA ILE A 328 -2.13 -16.05 -26.26
C ILE A 328 -1.41 -17.21 -25.55
N VAL A 329 -2.14 -18.04 -24.81
CA VAL A 329 -1.59 -19.14 -23.99
C VAL A 329 -1.83 -20.52 -24.63
N ASP A 330 -2.64 -20.60 -25.69
CA ASP A 330 -2.81 -21.78 -26.56
C ASP A 330 -1.94 -21.68 -27.83
#